data_AF-A0A2S2PKA9-F1
#
_entry.id   AF-A0A2S2PKA9-F1
#
_cell.length_a   1.000
_cell.length_b   1.000
_cell.length_c   1.000
_cell.angle_alpha   90.00
_cell.angle_beta   90.00
_cell.angle_gamma   90.00
#
_symmetry.space_group_name_H-M   'P 1'
#
loop_
_entity.id
_entity.type
_entity.pdbx_description
1 polymer ?
#
loop_
_entity_poly.entity_id
_entity_poly.type
_entity_poly.pdbx_seq_one_letter_code
_entity_poly.pdbx_strand_id
1 'polypeptide(L)'
;MKHLLSYKTVITAQLYLRLFEHTTPLSKYLQTNGMDILQAQRMVNTTIKDLETICRDFKEVKKAADNFLLWANKKFDELETNEVIVNGFLSEDSVRKRKRKRMFDEILEDQPFDDPEEKFKISVHNHVIDTVIMTLKERFSKYESLFADFSILDPKNFKDTDQTISHKAFERLSHLIMRFDSNATANSLRLEFFDFKSKWPKLCQKVPSDYNIDYENDSDHSDNDMSDLQLNKQSCKKTCKNCILCVYLVLKKFNFHSKAYKCLYLAYKFILTLSVSQVACERSFSKLKTIKTRLRNSLSQDNLEACMMMSIEKDILTKVDNEEVKNLLGSSNVTMSKLLLV
;
A
#
# COMPACT_ATOMS: atom_id res chain seq x y z
N MET A 1 28.87 -15.36 -12.81
CA MET A 1 29.56 -14.15 -12.30
C MET A 1 29.70 -13.05 -13.34
N LYS A 2 30.18 -13.33 -14.57
CA LYS A 2 30.38 -12.31 -15.64
C LYS A 2 29.15 -11.43 -15.97
N HIS A 3 27.92 -11.96 -15.91
CA HIS A 3 26.71 -11.16 -16.14
C HIS A 3 26.40 -10.13 -15.04
N LEU A 4 26.80 -10.39 -13.79
CA LEU A 4 26.60 -9.45 -12.67
C LEU A 4 27.57 -8.26 -12.76
N LEU A 5 28.73 -8.47 -13.38
CA LEU A 5 29.78 -7.46 -13.62
C LEU A 5 29.56 -6.69 -14.94
N SER A 6 28.44 -6.91 -15.62
CA SER A 6 28.13 -6.18 -16.86
C SER A 6 27.57 -4.80 -16.55
N TYR A 7 28.00 -3.78 -17.31
CA TYR A 7 27.50 -2.41 -17.17
C TYR A 7 25.97 -2.32 -17.30
N LYS A 8 25.39 -3.18 -18.16
CA LYS A 8 23.94 -3.30 -18.31
C LYS A 8 23.25 -3.66 -16.99
N THR A 9 23.81 -4.60 -16.22
CA THR A 9 23.29 -4.96 -14.89
C THR A 9 23.45 -3.82 -13.88
N VAL A 10 24.56 -3.10 -13.93
CA VAL A 10 24.80 -1.94 -13.03
C VAL A 10 23.84 -0.79 -13.31
N ILE A 11 23.66 -0.40 -14.58
CA ILE A 11 22.73 0.67 -14.94
C ILE A 11 21.29 0.28 -14.61
N THR A 12 20.89 -0.97 -14.89
CA THR A 12 19.53 -1.44 -14.54
C THR A 12 19.31 -1.46 -13.03
N ALA A 13 20.30 -1.89 -12.24
CA ALA A 13 20.21 -1.81 -10.77
C ALA A 13 20.08 -0.36 -10.28
N GLN A 14 20.85 0.57 -10.85
CA GLN A 14 20.78 1.98 -10.50
C GLN A 14 19.44 2.63 -10.90
N LEU A 15 18.87 2.19 -12.02
CA LEU A 15 17.51 2.55 -12.43
C LEU A 15 16.48 2.07 -11.39
N TYR A 16 16.57 0.81 -10.95
CA TYR A 16 15.66 0.28 -9.93
C TYR A 16 15.83 0.99 -8.58
N LEU A 17 17.05 1.31 -8.17
CA LEU A 17 17.30 2.05 -6.93
C LEU A 17 16.55 3.38 -6.92
N ARG A 18 16.69 4.18 -7.99
CA ARG A 18 15.95 5.44 -8.11
C ARG A 18 14.44 5.25 -8.15
N LEU A 19 13.96 4.23 -8.88
CA LEU A 19 12.54 3.91 -8.89
C LEU A 19 12.04 3.58 -7.47
N PHE A 20 12.82 2.82 -6.71
CA PHE A 20 12.49 2.43 -5.34
C PHE A 20 12.59 3.58 -4.35
N GLU A 21 13.46 4.58 -4.54
CA GLU A 21 13.48 5.78 -3.71
C GLU A 21 12.13 6.49 -3.69
N HIS A 22 11.47 6.60 -4.84
CA HIS A 22 10.13 7.23 -4.95
C HIS A 22 8.98 6.29 -4.58
N THR A 23 9.07 5.00 -4.94
CA THR A 23 7.96 4.05 -4.73
C THR A 23 7.96 3.39 -3.35
N THR A 24 9.10 3.31 -2.65
CA THR A 24 9.21 2.66 -1.33
C THR A 24 8.38 3.37 -0.25
N PRO A 25 8.40 4.70 -0.11
CA PRO A 25 7.57 5.39 0.87
C PRO A 25 6.07 5.11 0.67
N LEU A 26 5.62 5.12 -0.59
CA LEU A 26 4.25 4.78 -0.97
C LEU A 26 3.95 3.31 -0.60
N SER A 27 4.82 2.38 -0.98
CA SER A 27 4.65 0.96 -0.67
C SER A 27 4.55 0.72 0.84
N LYS A 28 5.46 1.30 1.63
CA LYS A 28 5.42 1.21 3.10
C LYS A 28 4.11 1.75 3.66
N TYR A 29 3.64 2.90 3.18
CA TYR A 29 2.36 3.47 3.61
C TYR A 29 1.17 2.58 3.26
N LEU A 30 1.13 2.03 2.04
CA LEU A 30 0.07 1.13 1.59
C LEU A 30 0.00 -0.20 2.35
N GLN A 31 1.07 -0.54 3.07
CA GLN A 31 1.17 -1.73 3.90
C GLN A 31 0.87 -1.47 5.38
N THR A 32 0.70 -0.21 5.80
CA THR A 32 0.37 0.14 7.19
C THR A 32 -1.04 -0.29 7.59
N ASN A 33 -1.21 -0.57 8.88
CA ASN A 33 -2.52 -0.85 9.46
C ASN A 33 -3.23 0.49 9.75
N GLY A 34 -4.49 0.62 9.31
CA GLY A 34 -5.26 1.87 9.48
C GLY A 34 -4.95 2.96 8.45
N MET A 35 -4.70 2.56 7.20
CA MET A 35 -4.44 3.47 6.08
C MET A 35 -5.60 4.45 5.86
N ASP A 36 -5.30 5.75 5.84
CA ASP A 36 -6.23 6.75 5.31
C ASP A 36 -6.17 6.70 3.78
N ILE A 37 -7.30 6.34 3.19
CA ILE A 37 -7.50 6.17 1.76
C ILE A 37 -7.25 7.46 0.96
N LEU A 38 -7.71 8.60 1.47
CA LEU A 38 -7.51 9.88 0.78
C LEU A 38 -6.05 10.30 0.83
N GLN A 39 -5.39 10.03 1.95
CA GLN A 39 -3.95 10.24 2.07
C GLN A 39 -3.17 9.28 1.15
N ALA A 40 -3.61 8.03 1.01
CA ALA A 40 -3.03 7.07 0.07
C ALA A 40 -3.10 7.59 -1.37
N GLN A 41 -4.28 8.06 -1.81
CA GLN A 41 -4.46 8.60 -3.15
C GLN A 41 -3.57 9.83 -3.39
N ARG A 42 -3.43 10.73 -2.41
CA ARG A 42 -2.52 11.87 -2.50
C ARG A 42 -1.07 11.41 -2.69
N MET A 43 -0.62 10.43 -1.91
CA MET A 43 0.73 9.88 -2.05
C MET A 43 0.94 9.22 -3.41
N VAL A 44 -0.06 8.50 -3.93
CA VAL A 44 -0.02 7.93 -5.29
C VAL A 44 0.15 9.03 -6.33
N ASN A 45 -0.68 10.07 -6.27
CA ASN A 45 -0.63 11.18 -7.23
C ASN A 45 0.68 11.96 -7.16
N THR A 46 1.23 12.17 -5.96
CA THR A 46 2.56 12.77 -5.79
C THR A 46 3.64 11.86 -6.39
N THR A 47 3.62 10.56 -6.10
CA THR A 47 4.60 9.60 -6.63
C THR A 47 4.55 9.54 -8.16
N ILE A 48 3.35 9.56 -8.76
CA ILE A 48 3.19 9.58 -10.22
C ILE A 48 3.81 10.85 -10.81
N LYS A 49 3.56 12.03 -10.21
CA LYS A 49 4.16 13.29 -10.65
C LYS A 49 5.68 13.28 -10.53
N ASP A 50 6.21 12.74 -9.43
CA ASP A 50 7.64 12.61 -9.20
C ASP A 50 8.29 11.64 -10.21
N LEU A 51 7.61 10.57 -10.58
CA LEU A 51 8.08 9.65 -11.61
C LEU A 51 8.01 10.28 -13.02
N GLU A 52 6.99 11.10 -13.29
CA GLU A 52 6.87 11.84 -14.56
C GLU A 52 7.98 12.88 -14.75
N THR A 53 8.42 13.55 -13.68
CA THR A 53 9.53 14.51 -13.76
C THR A 53 10.87 13.80 -14.02
N ILE A 54 11.07 12.62 -13.44
CA ILE A 54 12.33 11.84 -13.52
C ILE A 54 12.36 10.93 -14.77
N CYS A 55 11.24 10.76 -15.47
CA CYS A 55 11.09 9.86 -16.63
C CYS A 55 12.13 10.10 -17.75
N ARG A 56 12.76 11.29 -17.82
CA ARG A 56 13.75 11.63 -18.86
C ARG A 56 15.18 11.77 -18.33
N ASP A 57 15.43 11.52 -17.05
CA ASP A 57 16.72 11.75 -16.38
C ASP A 57 17.71 10.59 -16.53
N PHE A 58 17.88 10.10 -17.76
CA PHE A 58 18.86 9.06 -18.07
C PHE A 58 20.30 9.50 -17.73
N LYS A 59 20.62 10.80 -17.90
CA LYS A 59 21.96 11.34 -17.62
C LYS A 59 22.38 11.14 -16.17
N GLU A 60 21.45 11.33 -15.26
CA GLU A 60 21.71 11.23 -13.82
C GLU A 60 21.79 9.78 -13.36
N VAL A 61 21.01 8.87 -13.98
CA VAL A 61 21.17 7.41 -13.79
C VAL A 61 22.54 6.94 -14.28
N LYS A 62 22.99 7.44 -15.44
CA LYS A 62 24.30 7.13 -16.01
C LYS A 62 25.44 7.59 -15.10
N LYS A 63 25.43 8.86 -14.65
CA LYS A 63 26.43 9.38 -13.70
C LYS A 63 26.51 8.55 -12.43
N ALA A 64 25.38 8.12 -11.89
CA ALA A 64 25.35 7.28 -10.69
C ALA A 64 25.95 5.89 -10.95
N ALA A 65 25.67 5.29 -12.13
CA ALA A 65 26.30 4.03 -12.54
C ALA A 65 27.82 4.18 -12.75
N ASP A 66 28.28 5.30 -13.34
CA ASP A 66 29.70 5.59 -13.57
C ASP A 66 30.45 5.83 -12.25
N ASN A 67 29.83 6.53 -11.30
CA ASN A 67 30.38 6.71 -9.94
C ASN A 67 30.47 5.38 -9.20
N PHE A 68 29.47 4.50 -9.34
CA PHE A 68 29.50 3.16 -8.76
C PHE A 68 30.62 2.31 -9.38
N LEU A 69 30.83 2.38 -10.70
CA LEU A 69 31.94 1.72 -11.38
C LEU A 69 33.30 2.16 -10.82
N LEU A 70 33.51 3.47 -10.68
CA LEU A 70 34.73 4.05 -10.12
C LEU A 70 34.99 3.54 -8.69
N TRP A 71 33.94 3.54 -7.86
CA TRP A 71 34.02 3.03 -6.49
C TRP A 71 34.30 1.52 -6.45
N ALA A 72 33.59 0.73 -7.26
CA ALA A 72 33.69 -0.73 -7.27
C ALA A 72 35.07 -1.19 -7.75
N ASN A 73 35.58 -0.62 -8.85
CA ASN A 73 36.90 -0.97 -9.37
C ASN A 73 38.01 -0.56 -8.38
N LYS A 74 37.91 0.62 -7.75
CA LYS A 74 38.84 1.02 -6.68
C LYS A 74 38.82 0.03 -5.50
N LYS A 75 37.63 -0.45 -5.12
CA LYS A 75 37.46 -1.45 -4.05
C LYS A 75 38.06 -2.83 -4.42
N PHE A 76 37.98 -3.23 -5.68
CA PHE A 76 38.57 -4.50 -6.14
C PHE A 76 40.10 -4.42 -6.23
N ASP A 77 40.64 -3.25 -6.58
CA ASP A 77 42.08 -2.98 -6.56
C ASP A 77 42.64 -3.05 -5.13
N GLU A 78 41.90 -2.51 -4.14
CA GLU A 78 42.26 -2.57 -2.70
C GLU A 78 42.25 -4.00 -2.13
N LEU A 79 41.50 -4.93 -2.74
CA LEU A 79 41.36 -6.33 -2.30
C LEU A 79 42.29 -7.30 -3.06
N GLU A 80 43.20 -6.78 -3.89
CA GLU A 80 44.11 -7.56 -4.76
C GLU A 80 43.38 -8.55 -5.71
N THR A 81 42.08 -8.35 -5.92
CA THR A 81 41.26 -9.15 -6.84
C THR A 81 41.35 -8.61 -8.27
N ASN A 82 42.56 -8.61 -8.83
CA ASN A 82 42.86 -8.06 -10.17
C ASN A 82 42.15 -8.78 -11.34
N GLU A 83 41.46 -9.89 -11.09
CA GLU A 83 40.70 -10.65 -12.10
C GLU A 83 39.26 -10.14 -12.32
N VAL A 84 38.79 -9.18 -11.52
CA VAL A 84 37.38 -8.71 -11.54
C VAL A 84 37.31 -7.23 -11.94
N ILE A 85 37.17 -6.98 -13.25
CA ILE A 85 36.92 -5.64 -13.78
C ILE A 85 35.46 -5.54 -14.19
N VAL A 86 34.74 -4.53 -13.67
CA VAL A 86 33.40 -4.22 -14.14
C VAL A 86 33.53 -3.45 -15.45
N ASN A 87 33.00 -4.00 -16.54
CA ASN A 87 33.07 -3.36 -17.86
C ASN A 87 32.39 -1.98 -17.80
N GLY A 88 33.07 -0.93 -18.29
CA GLY A 88 32.57 0.45 -18.29
C GLY A 88 31.71 0.82 -19.49
N PHE A 89 31.41 -0.13 -20.37
CA PHE A 89 30.66 0.12 -21.61
C PHE A 89 29.53 -0.89 -21.78
N LEU A 90 28.42 -0.43 -22.37
CA LEU A 90 27.36 -1.30 -22.86
C LEU A 90 27.95 -2.12 -24.01
N SER A 91 28.39 -3.35 -23.72
CA SER A 91 28.90 -4.24 -24.76
C SER A 91 27.77 -4.56 -25.74
N GLU A 92 28.02 -4.37 -27.03
CA GLU A 92 27.15 -4.88 -28.08
C GLU A 92 27.10 -6.40 -27.98
N ASP A 93 25.96 -6.96 -27.59
CA ASP A 93 25.59 -8.27 -28.13
C ASP A 93 25.44 -8.04 -29.64
N SER A 94 26.49 -8.36 -30.40
CA SER A 94 26.61 -8.07 -31.83
C SER A 94 25.59 -8.88 -32.64
N VAL A 95 24.31 -8.49 -32.59
CA VAL A 95 23.29 -9.04 -33.46
C VAL A 95 23.48 -8.40 -34.83
N ARG A 96 23.93 -9.20 -35.80
CA ARG A 96 24.13 -8.80 -37.20
C ARG A 96 22.89 -8.06 -37.72
N LYS A 97 22.98 -6.75 -37.93
CA LYS A 97 21.89 -5.92 -38.48
C LYS A 97 21.60 -6.34 -39.93
N ARG A 98 20.44 -6.94 -40.19
CA ARG A 98 20.01 -7.32 -41.56
C ARG A 98 19.63 -6.05 -42.32
N LYS A 99 20.51 -5.56 -43.19
CA LYS A 99 20.18 -4.44 -44.10
C LYS A 99 19.43 -4.97 -45.32
N ARG A 100 18.19 -4.51 -45.53
CA ARG A 100 17.44 -4.72 -46.78
C ARG A 100 17.97 -3.74 -47.85
N LYS A 101 18.11 -4.18 -49.10
CA LYS A 101 18.41 -3.27 -50.23
C LYS A 101 17.23 -2.33 -50.43
N ARG A 102 17.53 -1.03 -50.51
CA ARG A 102 16.57 0.06 -50.75
C ARG A 102 16.10 0.06 -52.20
N MET A 103 14.84 0.37 -52.45
CA MET A 103 14.36 0.75 -53.79
C MET A 103 14.32 2.28 -53.94
N PHE A 104 14.42 2.75 -55.19
CA PHE A 104 14.25 4.16 -55.51
C PHE A 104 12.78 4.56 -55.19
N ASP A 105 12.60 5.71 -54.53
CA ASP A 105 11.33 6.24 -53.97
C ASP A 105 10.77 5.65 -52.65
N GLU A 106 11.48 4.78 -51.92
CA GLU A 106 11.06 4.37 -50.57
C GLU A 106 11.31 5.47 -49.51
N ILE A 107 10.24 5.98 -48.89
CA ILE A 107 10.29 6.87 -47.70
C ILE A 107 10.50 6.00 -46.43
N LEU A 108 11.29 6.51 -45.49
CA LEU A 108 11.77 5.84 -44.26
C LEU A 108 10.68 5.09 -43.45
N GLU A 109 10.96 3.83 -43.08
CA GLU A 109 10.49 3.23 -41.83
C GLU A 109 11.63 3.30 -40.78
N ASP A 110 11.26 3.40 -39.50
CA ASP A 110 12.11 3.61 -38.31
C ASP A 110 13.49 2.93 -38.41
N GLN A 111 14.54 3.73 -38.55
CA GLN A 111 15.91 3.22 -38.50
C GLN A 111 16.24 2.76 -37.07
N PRO A 112 16.81 1.55 -36.88
CA PRO A 112 17.27 1.15 -35.56
C PRO A 112 18.43 2.04 -35.11
N PHE A 113 18.33 2.59 -33.89
CA PHE A 113 19.36 3.44 -33.30
C PHE A 113 20.75 2.80 -33.37
N ASP A 114 21.74 3.59 -33.78
CA ASP A 114 23.13 3.15 -33.90
C ASP A 114 23.90 3.28 -32.58
N ASP A 115 23.45 4.14 -31.64
CA ASP A 115 24.07 4.27 -30.32
C ASP A 115 23.47 3.26 -29.30
N PRO A 116 24.28 2.37 -28.70
CA PRO A 116 23.82 1.46 -27.64
C PRO A 116 23.24 2.20 -26.42
N GLU A 117 23.68 3.43 -26.14
CA GLU A 117 23.16 4.23 -25.02
C GLU A 117 21.74 4.73 -25.29
N GLU A 118 21.47 5.29 -26.47
CA GLU A 118 20.12 5.70 -26.87
C GLU A 118 19.17 4.50 -26.96
N LYS A 119 19.67 3.36 -27.47
CA LYS A 119 18.90 2.12 -27.49
C LYS A 119 18.51 1.67 -26.08
N PHE A 120 19.44 1.67 -25.11
CA PHE A 120 19.12 1.32 -23.73
C PHE A 120 18.17 2.34 -23.08
N LYS A 121 18.38 3.63 -23.33
CA LYS A 121 17.50 4.70 -22.84
C LYS A 121 16.05 4.49 -23.28
N ILE A 122 15.83 4.24 -24.57
CA ILE A 122 14.47 4.11 -25.11
C ILE A 122 13.87 2.73 -24.78
N SER A 123 14.62 1.65 -24.99
CA SER A 123 14.08 0.29 -24.86
C SER A 123 13.96 -0.21 -23.42
N VAL A 124 14.80 0.28 -22.50
CA VAL A 124 14.82 -0.18 -21.11
C VAL A 124 14.42 0.94 -20.15
N HIS A 125 15.13 2.07 -20.14
CA HIS A 125 14.90 3.11 -19.14
C HIS A 125 13.50 3.72 -19.24
N ASN A 126 13.14 4.27 -20.40
CA ASN A 126 11.82 4.86 -20.62
C ASN A 126 10.74 3.79 -20.49
N HIS A 127 10.93 2.62 -21.12
CA HIS A 127 9.94 1.54 -21.08
C HIS A 127 9.62 1.08 -19.65
N VAL A 128 10.63 0.92 -18.78
CA VAL A 128 10.42 0.53 -17.39
C VAL A 128 9.67 1.61 -16.62
N ILE A 129 10.07 2.88 -16.74
CA ILE A 129 9.41 3.98 -16.03
C ILE A 129 7.97 4.15 -16.52
N ASP A 130 7.74 4.14 -17.83
CA ASP A 130 6.41 4.26 -18.42
C ASP A 130 5.50 3.10 -18.00
N THR A 131 6.02 1.87 -17.97
CA THR A 131 5.27 0.70 -17.50
C THR A 131 4.87 0.88 -16.02
N VAL A 132 5.76 1.38 -15.18
CA VAL A 132 5.45 1.62 -13.76
C VAL A 132 4.41 2.73 -13.58
N ILE A 133 4.54 3.84 -14.33
CA ILE A 133 3.56 4.93 -14.29
C ILE A 133 2.20 4.45 -14.78
N MET A 134 2.15 3.73 -15.90
CA MET A 134 0.93 3.19 -16.48
C MET A 134 0.24 2.22 -15.52
N THR A 135 0.97 1.26 -14.95
CA THR A 135 0.41 0.29 -14.00
C THR A 135 -0.10 0.97 -12.72
N LEU A 136 0.59 2.00 -12.22
CA LEU A 136 0.10 2.80 -11.08
C LEU A 136 -1.18 3.56 -11.45
N LYS A 137 -1.21 4.23 -12.61
CA LYS A 137 -2.40 4.96 -13.08
C LYS A 137 -3.59 4.03 -13.27
N GLU A 138 -3.41 2.90 -13.96
CA GLU A 138 -4.48 1.93 -14.20
C GLU A 138 -5.02 1.31 -12.90
N ARG A 139 -4.15 1.07 -11.93
CA ARG A 139 -4.56 0.51 -10.63
C ARG A 139 -5.45 1.46 -9.84
N PHE A 140 -5.18 2.77 -9.89
CA PHE A 140 -5.89 3.76 -9.07
C PHE A 140 -6.95 4.58 -9.83
N SER A 141 -6.96 4.58 -11.18
CA SER A 141 -7.96 5.30 -11.99
C SER A 141 -9.38 4.77 -11.78
N LYS A 142 -9.52 3.45 -11.60
CA LYS A 142 -10.82 2.80 -11.35
C LYS A 142 -11.56 3.36 -10.14
N TYR A 143 -10.82 3.86 -9.16
CA TYR A 143 -11.35 4.35 -7.89
C TYR A 143 -11.36 5.87 -7.79
N GLU A 144 -10.92 6.59 -8.83
CA GLU A 144 -10.78 8.05 -8.80
C GLU A 144 -12.11 8.76 -8.52
N SER A 145 -13.21 8.28 -9.12
CA SER A 145 -14.55 8.81 -8.86
C SER A 145 -15.00 8.59 -7.42
N LEU A 146 -14.72 7.43 -6.83
CA LEU A 146 -15.02 7.12 -5.44
C LEU A 146 -14.20 7.98 -4.49
N PHE A 147 -12.92 8.22 -4.78
CA PHE A 147 -12.10 9.07 -3.95
C PHE A 147 -12.52 10.55 -4.04
N ALA A 148 -12.94 11.01 -5.22
CA ALA A 148 -13.50 12.34 -5.37
C ALA A 148 -14.77 12.50 -4.52
N ASP A 149 -15.64 11.49 -4.50
CA ASP A 149 -16.84 11.47 -3.65
C ASP A 149 -16.48 11.48 -2.15
N PHE A 150 -15.47 10.70 -1.74
CA PHE A 150 -14.96 10.69 -0.35
C PHE A 150 -14.22 11.96 0.05
N SER A 151 -13.66 12.70 -0.91
CA SER A 151 -12.91 13.94 -0.63
C SER A 151 -13.76 15.02 0.06
N ILE A 152 -15.09 14.98 -0.12
CA ILE A 152 -16.03 15.87 0.56
C ILE A 152 -15.99 15.68 2.08
N LEU A 153 -15.70 14.47 2.53
CA LEU A 153 -15.62 14.11 3.95
C LEU A 153 -14.22 14.38 4.54
N ASP A 154 -13.27 14.91 3.75
CA ASP A 154 -11.99 15.35 4.30
C ASP A 154 -12.17 16.70 5.04
N PRO A 155 -11.87 16.78 6.34
CA PRO A 155 -11.92 18.04 7.08
C PRO A 155 -11.02 19.15 6.52
N LYS A 156 -10.05 18.85 5.65
CA LYS A 156 -9.29 19.87 4.90
C LYS A 156 -10.18 20.68 3.94
N ASN A 157 -11.20 20.03 3.37
CA ASN A 157 -12.11 20.61 2.39
C ASN A 157 -13.33 21.27 3.04
N PHE A 158 -13.44 21.25 4.38
CA PHE A 158 -14.55 21.90 5.10
C PHE A 158 -14.52 23.44 4.98
N LYS A 159 -13.43 24.01 4.46
CA LYS A 159 -13.33 25.44 4.16
C LYS A 159 -13.98 25.82 2.83
N ASP A 160 -14.23 24.84 1.96
CA ASP A 160 -14.75 25.10 0.62
C ASP A 160 -16.23 25.49 0.66
N THR A 161 -16.64 26.43 -0.20
CA THR A 161 -17.99 27.00 -0.22
C THR A 161 -19.03 25.95 -0.61
N ASP A 162 -20.23 26.00 -0.02
CA ASP A 162 -21.28 24.98 -0.15
C ASP A 162 -21.72 24.66 -1.60
N GLN A 163 -21.46 25.58 -2.54
CA GLN A 163 -21.74 25.43 -3.99
C GLN A 163 -20.78 24.48 -4.72
N THR A 164 -19.60 24.21 -4.18
CA THR A 164 -18.60 23.31 -4.80
C THR A 164 -18.82 21.83 -4.49
N ILE A 165 -19.74 21.53 -3.56
CA ILE A 165 -19.95 20.17 -3.07
C ILE A 165 -20.92 19.43 -3.99
N SER A 166 -20.43 18.37 -4.63
CA SER A 166 -21.21 17.57 -5.58
C SER A 166 -22.39 16.87 -4.89
N HIS A 167 -23.61 17.23 -5.30
CA HIS A 167 -24.84 16.55 -4.84
C HIS A 167 -24.84 15.05 -5.18
N LYS A 168 -24.24 14.67 -6.32
CA LYS A 168 -24.14 13.27 -6.78
C LYS A 168 -23.30 12.40 -5.84
N ALA A 169 -22.34 13.00 -5.13
CA ALA A 169 -21.52 12.26 -4.19
C ALA A 169 -22.33 11.80 -2.97
N PHE A 170 -23.23 12.64 -2.45
CA PHE A 170 -24.12 12.25 -1.34
C PHE A 170 -25.13 11.18 -1.75
N GLU A 171 -25.61 11.20 -2.99
CA GLU A 171 -26.47 10.14 -3.54
C GLU A 171 -25.75 8.79 -3.59
N ARG A 172 -24.53 8.78 -4.13
CA ARG A 172 -23.69 7.56 -4.17
C ARG A 172 -23.34 7.04 -2.79
N LEU A 173 -22.94 7.93 -1.87
CA LEU A 173 -22.65 7.57 -0.48
C LEU A 173 -23.89 7.02 0.22
N SER A 174 -25.05 7.64 0.04
CA SER A 174 -26.31 7.15 0.59
C SER A 174 -26.63 5.76 0.06
N HIS A 175 -26.52 5.52 -1.25
CA HIS A 175 -26.72 4.18 -1.82
C HIS A 175 -25.79 3.12 -1.20
N LEU A 176 -24.54 3.47 -0.87
CA LEU A 176 -23.61 2.55 -0.20
C LEU A 176 -23.99 2.30 1.26
N ILE A 177 -24.46 3.34 1.96
CA ILE A 177 -24.82 3.27 3.39
C ILE A 177 -26.19 2.63 3.61
N MET A 178 -27.11 2.71 2.64
CA MET A 178 -28.46 2.13 2.72
C MET A 178 -28.46 0.63 3.03
N ARG A 179 -27.36 -0.09 2.70
CA ARG A 179 -27.17 -1.49 3.06
C ARG A 179 -27.07 -1.72 4.58
N PHE A 180 -26.64 -0.71 5.33
CA PHE A 180 -26.46 -0.76 6.77
C PHE A 180 -27.61 -0.07 7.51
N ASP A 181 -28.27 0.90 6.89
CA ASP A 181 -29.42 1.61 7.45
C ASP A 181 -30.39 2.08 6.36
N SER A 182 -31.59 1.50 6.34
CA SER A 182 -32.63 1.83 5.36
C SER A 182 -33.10 3.29 5.42
N ASN A 183 -32.90 3.97 6.56
CA ASN A 183 -33.33 5.35 6.76
C ASN A 183 -32.27 6.39 6.33
N ALA A 184 -31.08 5.94 5.90
CA ALA A 184 -29.96 6.80 5.53
C ALA A 184 -30.10 7.35 4.10
N THR A 185 -31.02 8.31 3.93
CA THR A 185 -31.24 9.02 2.65
C THR A 185 -30.17 10.07 2.39
N ALA A 186 -29.90 10.38 1.12
CA ALA A 186 -28.94 11.41 0.71
C ALA A 186 -29.21 12.78 1.35
N ASN A 187 -30.48 13.14 1.53
CA ASN A 187 -30.89 14.39 2.18
C ASN A 187 -30.53 14.39 3.67
N SER A 188 -30.76 13.30 4.38
CA SER A 188 -30.38 13.19 5.80
C SER A 188 -28.86 13.31 5.99
N LEU A 189 -28.08 12.59 5.18
CA LEU A 189 -26.62 12.65 5.20
C LEU A 189 -26.11 14.06 4.90
N ARG A 190 -26.73 14.73 3.94
CA ARG A 190 -26.38 16.10 3.55
C ARG A 190 -26.64 17.09 4.67
N LEU A 191 -27.81 17.05 5.30
CA LEU A 191 -28.15 17.95 6.42
C LEU A 191 -27.20 17.72 7.61
N GLU A 192 -26.97 16.46 7.97
CA GLU A 192 -26.01 16.07 9.01
C GLU A 192 -24.60 16.61 8.69
N PHE A 193 -24.15 16.46 7.44
CA PHE A 193 -22.84 16.91 7.00
C PHE A 193 -22.67 18.43 7.08
N PHE A 194 -23.61 19.22 6.55
CA PHE A 194 -23.51 20.69 6.58
C PHE A 194 -23.58 21.24 7.99
N ASP A 195 -24.46 20.69 8.83
CA ASP A 195 -24.53 21.05 10.23
C ASP A 195 -23.23 20.70 10.98
N PHE A 196 -22.65 19.52 10.73
CA PHE A 196 -21.37 19.12 11.29
C PHE A 196 -20.20 19.99 10.80
N LYS A 197 -20.15 20.29 9.50
CA LYS A 197 -19.16 21.18 8.86
C LYS A 197 -19.14 22.55 9.53
N SER A 198 -20.30 23.14 9.79
CA SER A 198 -20.42 24.44 10.47
C SER A 198 -19.89 24.41 11.90
N LYS A 199 -20.01 23.26 12.59
CA LYS A 199 -19.60 23.05 13.98
C LYS A 199 -18.16 22.57 14.11
N TRP A 200 -17.53 22.08 13.03
CA TRP A 200 -16.18 21.51 13.04
C TRP A 200 -15.09 22.44 13.59
N PRO A 201 -15.04 23.75 13.28
CA PRO A 201 -14.02 24.65 13.83
C PRO A 201 -14.02 24.70 15.37
N LYS A 202 -15.18 24.51 16.00
CA LYS A 202 -15.33 24.44 17.46
C LYS A 202 -15.06 23.04 18.01
N LEU A 203 -15.38 21.99 17.25
CA LEU A 203 -15.19 20.59 17.64
C LEU A 203 -13.72 20.14 17.56
N CYS A 204 -12.98 20.57 16.53
CA CYS A 204 -11.58 20.20 16.32
C CYS A 204 -10.63 20.73 17.41
N GLN A 205 -11.04 21.76 18.16
CA GLN A 205 -10.28 22.32 19.28
C GLN A 205 -10.34 21.44 20.53
N LYS A 206 -11.40 20.64 20.70
CA LYS A 206 -11.60 19.73 21.86
C LYS A 206 -10.97 18.35 21.68
N VAL A 207 -10.16 18.18 20.64
CA VAL A 207 -9.40 16.94 20.39
C VAL A 207 -8.05 17.06 21.07
N PRO A 208 -7.95 16.68 22.35
CA PRO A 208 -6.77 15.89 22.76
C PRO A 208 -7.04 14.79 23.82
N SER A 209 -6.05 13.88 23.82
CA SER A 209 -5.63 12.81 24.75
C SER A 209 -6.64 11.72 25.12
N ASP A 210 -6.20 10.51 24.76
CA ASP A 210 -6.54 9.21 25.35
C ASP A 210 -7.90 8.64 24.97
N TYR A 211 -7.85 7.90 23.87
CA TYR A 211 -8.59 6.65 23.79
C TYR A 211 -7.59 5.61 23.31
N ASN A 212 -7.01 4.86 24.25
CA ASN A 212 -6.59 3.51 23.95
C ASN A 212 -7.83 2.82 23.41
N ILE A 213 -7.75 2.33 22.17
CA ILE A 213 -8.57 1.17 21.86
C ILE A 213 -7.94 0.07 22.70
N ASP A 214 -8.56 -0.24 23.84
CA ASP A 214 -8.29 -1.43 24.62
C ASP A 214 -8.57 -2.63 23.72
N TYR A 215 -7.57 -2.98 22.91
CA TYR A 215 -7.14 -4.36 22.88
C TYR A 215 -6.09 -4.41 23.95
N GLU A 216 -6.39 -5.10 25.04
CA GLU A 216 -5.52 -5.42 26.17
C GLU A 216 -4.05 -5.36 25.74
N ASN A 217 -3.35 -4.38 26.31
CA ASN A 217 -1.92 -4.43 26.44
C ASN A 217 -1.62 -5.65 27.28
N ASP A 218 -0.78 -6.55 26.78
CA ASP A 218 0.17 -7.21 27.66
C ASP A 218 1.48 -7.33 26.89
N SER A 219 2.43 -6.53 27.36
CA SER A 219 3.85 -6.73 27.14
C SER A 219 4.30 -7.88 28.02
N ASP A 220 4.84 -8.94 27.43
CA ASP A 220 6.10 -9.51 27.90
C ASP A 220 6.73 -10.49 26.89
N HIS A 221 8.02 -10.68 27.05
CA HIS A 221 9.03 -10.96 26.04
C HIS A 221 9.20 -12.41 25.53
N SER A 222 9.93 -12.46 24.40
CA SER A 222 10.82 -13.50 23.84
C SER A 222 10.14 -14.71 23.19
N ASP A 223 10.36 -15.02 21.90
CA ASP A 223 11.66 -15.32 21.32
C ASP A 223 11.73 -15.13 19.79
N ASN A 224 12.97 -15.01 19.33
CA ASN A 224 13.42 -14.51 18.03
C ASN A 224 12.89 -15.26 16.81
N ASP A 225 12.29 -14.51 15.88
CA ASP A 225 12.54 -14.68 14.45
C ASP A 225 12.40 -13.34 13.71
N MET A 226 13.23 -13.19 12.69
CA MET A 226 13.65 -11.96 12.02
C MET A 226 12.55 -10.98 11.60
N SER A 227 12.65 -9.76 12.14
CA SER A 227 12.11 -8.48 11.63
C SER A 227 10.59 -8.35 11.50
N ASP A 228 9.86 -8.71 12.55
CA ASP A 228 8.55 -8.09 12.81
C ASP A 228 8.78 -6.62 13.24
N LEU A 229 8.79 -5.72 12.25
CA LEU A 229 8.68 -4.29 12.47
C LEU A 229 7.41 -4.05 13.28
N GLN A 230 7.60 -3.76 14.56
CA GLN A 230 6.59 -3.36 15.54
C GLN A 230 5.44 -2.62 14.87
N LEU A 231 4.29 -3.29 14.87
CA LEU A 231 2.99 -2.74 14.54
C LEU A 231 2.68 -1.61 15.52
N ASN A 232 3.16 -0.41 15.18
CA ASN A 232 2.68 0.80 15.82
C ASN A 232 1.17 0.89 15.53
N LYS A 233 0.34 0.56 16.53
CA LYS A 233 -1.04 1.02 16.67
C LYS A 233 -1.01 2.54 16.51
N GLN A 234 -1.15 3.02 15.29
CA GLN A 234 -1.12 4.45 15.03
C GLN A 234 -2.51 5.02 15.32
N SER A 235 -2.78 5.28 16.60
CA SER A 235 -3.61 6.41 16.98
C SER A 235 -3.06 7.64 16.26
N CYS A 236 -3.94 8.44 15.66
CA CYS A 236 -3.52 9.68 15.02
C CYS A 236 -2.56 10.47 15.95
N LYS A 237 -1.39 10.89 15.45
CA LYS A 237 -0.43 11.67 16.26
C LYS A 237 -1.19 12.81 16.95
N LYS A 238 -0.90 13.08 18.23
CA LYS A 238 -1.61 13.99 19.16
C LYS A 238 -1.94 15.40 18.62
N THR A 239 -1.42 15.77 17.45
CA THR A 239 -1.53 17.09 16.80
C THR A 239 -2.37 17.12 15.52
N CYS A 240 -2.81 15.98 14.98
CA CYS A 240 -3.57 15.99 13.74
C CYS A 240 -5.04 16.38 14.01
N LYS A 241 -5.45 17.56 13.55
CA LYS A 241 -6.82 18.08 13.67
C LYS A 241 -7.63 17.98 12.38
N ASN A 242 -7.02 17.52 11.28
CA ASN A 242 -7.60 17.58 9.94
C ASN A 242 -7.50 16.22 9.22
N CYS A 243 -7.90 15.13 9.87
CA CYS A 243 -7.94 13.79 9.27
C CYS A 243 -9.31 13.13 9.41
N ILE A 244 -9.63 12.19 8.52
CA ILE A 244 -10.88 11.43 8.54
C ILE A 244 -11.03 10.66 9.86
N LEU A 245 -9.94 10.04 10.33
CA LEU A 245 -9.90 9.34 11.62
C LEU A 245 -10.22 10.28 12.79
N CYS A 246 -9.79 11.53 12.72
CA CYS A 246 -10.01 12.56 13.74
C CYS A 246 -11.50 12.91 13.81
N VAL A 247 -12.16 13.02 12.65
CA VAL A 247 -13.62 13.26 12.56
C VAL A 247 -14.38 12.07 13.16
N TYR A 248 -14.01 10.85 12.79
CA TYR A 248 -14.61 9.64 13.33
C TYR A 248 -14.49 9.57 14.87
N LEU A 249 -13.30 9.88 15.41
CA LEU A 249 -13.05 9.90 16.85
C LEU A 249 -13.90 10.96 17.57
N VAL A 250 -14.09 12.14 16.98
CA VAL A 250 -14.98 13.19 17.52
C VAL A 250 -16.42 12.69 17.55
N LEU A 251 -16.91 12.10 16.46
CA LEU A 251 -18.26 11.56 16.40
C LEU A 251 -18.49 10.49 17.49
N LYS A 252 -17.46 9.68 17.79
CA LYS A 252 -17.50 8.66 18.84
C LYS A 252 -17.46 9.24 20.23
N LYS A 253 -16.53 10.14 20.51
CA LYS A 253 -16.34 10.77 21.81
C LYS A 253 -17.60 11.50 22.29
N PHE A 254 -18.31 12.16 21.37
CA PHE A 254 -19.51 12.92 21.71
C PHE A 254 -20.82 12.11 21.57
N ASN A 255 -20.76 10.78 21.38
CA ASN A 255 -21.92 9.91 21.21
C ASN A 255 -22.90 10.36 20.10
N PHE A 256 -22.38 11.07 19.11
CA PHE A 256 -23.14 11.62 17.99
C PHE A 256 -23.73 10.54 17.07
N HIS A 257 -23.26 9.30 17.22
CA HIS A 257 -23.72 8.10 16.50
C HIS A 257 -25.17 7.69 16.79
N SER A 258 -25.73 8.12 17.93
CA SER A 258 -27.00 7.57 18.43
C SER A 258 -28.26 8.23 17.83
N LYS A 259 -28.25 9.55 17.59
CA LYS A 259 -29.41 10.30 17.07
C LYS A 259 -29.12 11.53 16.21
N ALA A 260 -27.98 12.20 16.39
CA ALA A 260 -27.72 13.49 15.75
C ALA A 260 -27.01 13.38 14.38
N TYR A 261 -26.05 12.45 14.26
CA TYR A 261 -25.21 12.30 13.08
C TYR A 261 -25.01 10.82 12.71
N LYS A 262 -26.12 10.07 12.59
CA LYS A 262 -26.09 8.62 12.40
C LYS A 262 -25.61 8.26 10.98
N CYS A 263 -26.14 8.94 9.97
CA CYS A 263 -25.78 8.72 8.57
C CYS A 263 -24.32 9.10 8.33
N LEU A 264 -23.89 10.24 8.89
CA LEU A 264 -22.51 10.72 8.81
C LEU A 264 -21.55 9.77 9.50
N TYR A 265 -21.90 9.25 10.68
CA TYR A 265 -21.08 8.25 11.36
C TYR A 265 -20.89 6.97 10.51
N LEU A 266 -21.97 6.44 9.95
CA LEU A 266 -21.91 5.26 9.10
C LEU A 266 -21.05 5.52 7.86
N ALA A 267 -21.12 6.72 7.27
CA ALA A 267 -20.24 7.12 6.16
C ALA A 267 -18.76 7.06 6.56
N TYR A 268 -18.39 7.68 7.69
CA TYR A 268 -17.00 7.65 8.18
C TYR A 268 -16.55 6.24 8.55
N LYS A 269 -17.41 5.45 9.20
CA LYS A 269 -17.12 4.05 9.54
C LYS A 269 -16.87 3.22 8.28
N PHE A 270 -17.73 3.37 7.27
CA PHE A 270 -17.61 2.69 5.99
C PHE A 270 -16.28 3.01 5.31
N ILE A 271 -15.91 4.30 5.21
CA ILE A 271 -14.65 4.72 4.60
C ILE A 271 -13.44 4.13 5.34
N LEU A 272 -13.45 4.13 6.68
CA LEU A 272 -12.36 3.56 7.47
C LEU A 272 -12.25 2.04 7.35
N THR A 273 -13.32 1.34 6.94
CA THR A 273 -13.31 -0.11 6.70
C THR A 273 -12.93 -0.52 5.28
N LEU A 274 -12.84 0.43 4.34
CA LEU A 274 -12.50 0.11 2.95
C LEU A 274 -11.00 -0.23 2.83
N SER A 275 -10.70 -1.41 2.30
CA SER A 275 -9.34 -1.78 1.89
C SER A 275 -9.09 -1.34 0.46
N VAL A 276 -8.15 -0.42 0.24
CA VAL A 276 -7.73 0.01 -1.11
C VAL A 276 -6.50 -0.76 -1.61
N SER A 277 -5.71 -1.32 -0.69
CA SER A 277 -4.57 -2.17 -1.03
C SER A 277 -4.90 -3.66 -0.83
N GLN A 278 -4.41 -4.49 -1.75
CA GLN A 278 -4.51 -5.96 -1.65
C GLN A 278 -3.50 -6.54 -0.65
N VAL A 279 -2.71 -5.70 0.03
CA VAL A 279 -1.61 -6.14 0.89
C VAL A 279 -2.10 -7.06 2.01
N ALA A 280 -3.25 -6.78 2.63
CA ALA A 280 -3.80 -7.64 3.67
C ALA A 280 -4.13 -9.04 3.11
N CYS A 281 -4.71 -9.11 1.92
CA CYS A 281 -4.99 -10.36 1.23
C CYS A 281 -3.70 -11.07 0.83
N GLU A 282 -2.71 -10.37 0.27
CA GLU A 282 -1.41 -10.94 -0.13
C GLU A 282 -0.65 -11.52 1.06
N ARG A 283 -0.66 -10.84 2.21
CA ARG A 283 -0.10 -11.37 3.47
C ARG A 283 -0.81 -12.65 3.91
N SER A 284 -2.14 -12.66 3.84
CA SER A 284 -2.97 -13.83 4.16
C SER A 284 -2.67 -15.01 3.23
N PHE A 285 -2.50 -14.76 1.92
CA PHE A 285 -2.10 -15.77 0.94
C PHE A 285 -0.66 -16.27 1.13
N SER A 286 0.25 -15.42 1.60
CA SER A 286 1.60 -15.83 1.98
C SER A 286 1.59 -16.82 3.16
N LYS A 287 0.75 -16.55 4.18
CA LYS A 287 0.51 -17.50 5.27
C LYS A 287 -0.15 -18.78 4.76
N LEU A 288 -1.13 -18.68 3.86
CA LEU A 288 -1.75 -19.85 3.22
C LEU A 288 -0.72 -20.72 2.50
N LYS A 289 0.24 -20.12 1.79
CA LYS A 289 1.35 -20.83 1.13
C LYS A 289 2.24 -21.57 2.13
N THR A 290 2.40 -21.02 3.33
CA THR A 290 3.14 -21.67 4.43
C THR A 290 2.35 -22.82 5.05
N ILE A 291 1.03 -22.67 5.19
CA ILE A 291 0.13 -23.74 5.67
C ILE A 291 0.10 -24.90 4.66
N LYS A 292 -0.02 -24.56 3.37
CA LYS A 292 0.06 -25.49 2.23
C LYS A 292 1.52 -25.83 1.90
N THR A 293 2.17 -26.57 2.78
CA THR A 293 3.42 -27.26 2.39
C THR A 293 3.11 -28.48 1.53
N ARG A 294 4.09 -28.92 0.74
CA ARG A 294 4.01 -30.16 -0.06
C ARG A 294 3.54 -31.38 0.76
N LEU A 295 3.81 -31.40 2.07
CA LEU A 295 3.43 -32.47 3.01
C LEU A 295 2.01 -32.31 3.61
N ARG A 296 1.37 -31.13 3.52
CA ARG A 296 0.03 -30.82 4.06
C ARG A 296 -1.05 -30.67 3.00
N ASN A 297 -0.76 -31.02 1.75
CA ASN A 297 -1.66 -30.84 0.59
C ASN A 297 -2.95 -31.69 0.61
N SER A 298 -3.22 -32.47 1.67
CA SER A 298 -4.41 -33.32 1.81
C SER A 298 -5.42 -32.81 2.84
N LEU A 299 -5.28 -31.58 3.34
CA LEU A 299 -6.23 -31.00 4.29
C LEU A 299 -7.59 -30.72 3.60
N SER A 300 -8.70 -31.05 4.26
CA SER A 300 -10.04 -30.65 3.80
C SER A 300 -10.19 -29.13 3.82
N GLN A 301 -11.13 -28.60 3.02
CA GLN A 301 -11.36 -27.16 2.89
C GLN A 301 -11.68 -26.50 4.25
N ASP A 302 -12.57 -27.09 5.04
CA ASP A 302 -12.96 -26.56 6.35
C ASP A 302 -11.77 -26.47 7.31
N ASN A 303 -10.92 -27.49 7.34
CA ASN A 303 -9.73 -27.52 8.17
C ASN A 303 -8.68 -26.50 7.69
N LEU A 304 -8.61 -26.25 6.38
CA LEU A 304 -7.71 -25.26 5.80
C LEU A 304 -8.15 -23.84 6.16
N GLU A 305 -9.44 -23.55 6.06
CA GLU A 305 -10.03 -22.28 6.46
C GLU A 305 -9.83 -22.03 7.96
N ALA A 306 -10.07 -23.04 8.80
CA ALA A 306 -9.78 -22.96 10.23
C ALA A 306 -8.29 -22.69 10.50
N CYS A 307 -7.37 -23.41 9.86
CA CYS A 307 -5.92 -23.17 10.00
C CYS A 307 -5.50 -21.77 9.53
N MET A 308 -6.13 -21.27 8.46
CA MET A 308 -5.88 -19.94 7.94
C MET A 308 -6.35 -18.87 8.92
N MET A 309 -7.56 -19.00 9.47
CA MET A 309 -8.08 -18.12 10.52
C MET A 309 -7.18 -18.12 11.76
N MET A 310 -6.77 -19.31 12.22
CA MET A 310 -5.85 -19.42 13.36
C MET A 310 -4.48 -18.79 13.09
N SER A 311 -4.00 -18.84 11.85
CA SER A 311 -2.71 -18.24 11.47
C SER A 311 -2.78 -16.73 11.29
N ILE A 312 -3.93 -16.19 10.85
CA ILE A 312 -4.17 -14.75 10.68
C ILE A 312 -4.39 -14.11 12.04
N GLU A 313 -5.23 -14.72 12.88
CA GLU A 313 -5.62 -14.21 14.21
C GLU A 313 -4.78 -14.83 15.33
N LYS A 314 -3.53 -15.21 15.03
CA LYS A 314 -2.62 -15.84 15.99
C LYS A 314 -2.49 -15.00 17.26
N ASP A 315 -2.41 -13.67 17.12
CA ASP A 315 -2.28 -12.73 18.24
C ASP A 315 -3.50 -12.74 19.17
N ILE A 316 -4.69 -13.03 18.64
CA ILE A 316 -5.90 -13.21 19.45
C ILE A 316 -5.84 -14.55 20.16
N LEU A 317 -5.46 -15.62 19.45
CA LEU A 317 -5.35 -16.97 20.02
C LEU A 317 -4.32 -17.05 21.15
N THR A 318 -3.21 -16.34 21.03
CA THR A 318 -2.20 -16.29 22.10
C THR A 318 -2.71 -15.64 23.38
N LYS A 319 -3.81 -14.86 23.31
CA LYS A 319 -4.45 -14.23 24.46
C LYS A 319 -5.55 -15.08 25.09
N VAL A 320 -5.97 -16.16 24.43
CA VAL A 320 -7.01 -17.04 24.97
C VAL A 320 -6.37 -17.93 26.03
N ASP A 321 -6.94 -17.97 27.23
CA ASP A 321 -6.47 -18.85 28.29
C ASP A 321 -6.75 -20.32 27.93
N ASN A 322 -5.68 -21.12 27.94
CA ASN A 322 -5.75 -22.54 27.64
C ASN A 322 -6.63 -23.29 28.64
N GLU A 323 -6.69 -22.84 29.90
CA GLU A 323 -7.52 -23.46 30.92
C GLU A 323 -9.02 -23.18 30.69
N GLU A 324 -9.38 -22.00 30.21
CA GLU A 324 -10.75 -21.67 29.81
C GLU A 324 -11.20 -22.52 28.60
N VAL A 325 -10.32 -22.72 27.63
CA VAL A 325 -10.57 -23.59 26.47
C VAL A 325 -10.75 -25.05 26.88
N LYS A 326 -9.90 -25.56 27.78
CA LYS A 326 -10.04 -26.92 28.33
C LYS A 326 -11.37 -27.09 29.06
N ASN A 327 -11.78 -26.12 29.87
CA ASN A 327 -13.03 -26.16 30.62
C ASN A 327 -14.26 -26.16 29.69
N LEU A 328 -14.26 -25.32 28.65
CA LEU A 328 -15.31 -25.30 27.63
C LEU A 328 -15.40 -26.62 26.85
N LEU A 329 -14.26 -27.16 26.39
CA LEU A 329 -14.21 -28.46 25.71
C LEU A 329 -14.65 -29.60 26.62
N GLY A 330 -14.23 -29.57 27.90
CA GLY A 330 -14.65 -30.53 28.92
C GLY A 330 -16.15 -30.50 29.18
N SER A 331 -16.77 -29.32 29.16
CA SER A 331 -18.23 -29.17 29.33
C SER A 331 -19.05 -29.73 28.15
N SER A 332 -18.47 -29.78 26.95
CA SER A 332 -19.15 -30.26 25.75
C SER A 332 -19.29 -31.78 25.67
N ASN A 333 -18.40 -32.54 26.30
CA ASN A 333 -18.42 -34.01 26.24
C ASN A 333 -17.77 -34.65 27.49
N VAL A 334 -18.51 -35.54 28.17
CA VAL A 334 -18.08 -36.25 29.39
C VAL A 334 -16.78 -37.04 29.17
N THR A 335 -16.55 -37.52 27.94
CA THR A 335 -15.33 -38.26 27.57
C THR A 335 -14.11 -37.34 27.42
N MET A 336 -14.31 -36.11 26.92
CA MET A 336 -13.26 -35.09 26.79
C MET A 336 -12.83 -34.55 28.16
N SER A 337 -13.79 -34.35 29.07
CA SER A 337 -13.49 -33.91 30.45
C SER A 337 -12.49 -34.85 31.16
N LYS A 338 -12.61 -36.16 30.96
CA LYS A 338 -11.69 -37.15 31.55
C LYS A 338 -10.29 -37.15 30.94
N LEU A 339 -10.15 -36.74 29.67
CA LEU A 339 -8.88 -36.73 28.94
C LEU A 339 -8.11 -35.41 29.10
N LEU A 340 -8.79 -34.30 29.40
CA LEU A 340 -8.21 -32.97 29.53
C LEU A 340 -7.82 -32.59 30.98
N LEU A 341 -8.18 -33.42 31.97
CA LEU A 341 -7.87 -33.24 33.41
C LEU A 341 -6.57 -33.94 33.86
N VAL A 342 -5.73 -34.39 32.93
CA VAL A 342 -4.35 -34.89 33.17
C VAL A 342 -3.38 -33.84 32.65
#